data_AF-A0A257N619-F1
#
_entry.id   AF-A0A257N619-F1
#
_cell.length_a   1.000
_cell.length_b   1.000
_cell.length_c   1.000
_cell.angle_alpha   90.00
_cell.angle_beta   90.00
_cell.angle_gamma   90.00
#
_symmetry.space_group_name_H-M   'P 1'
#
loop_
_entity.id
_entity.type
_entity.pdbx_description
1 polymer ?
#
loop_
_entity_poly.entity_id
_entity_poly.type
_entity_poly.pdbx_seq_one_letter_code
_entity_poly.pdbx_strand_id
1 'polypeptide(L)'
;MAYPIERKLVIGVASSALFDLTESHQIYLAQGVDEYRIHQEKNIDIPFPQGVAFPFIRRFLGINKAFPKQLPVEVVLLSRNSPETGLRVFRSIKHYGLDISRAARYS
;
A
#
# COMPACT_ATOMS: atom_id res chain seq x y z
N MET A 1 4.28 -15.35 14.23
CA MET A 1 3.94 -14.86 15.57
C MET A 1 3.51 -13.40 15.47
N ALA A 2 2.40 -13.01 16.09
CA ALA A 2 2.01 -11.62 16.21
C ALA A 2 3.01 -10.93 17.16
N TYR A 3 3.82 -10.02 16.64
CA TYR A 3 4.77 -9.25 17.45
C TYR A 3 4.01 -8.16 18.22
N PRO A 4 4.36 -7.88 19.48
CA PRO A 4 3.65 -6.90 20.30
C PRO A 4 3.77 -5.51 19.69
N ILE A 5 2.62 -4.96 19.32
CA ILE A 5 2.48 -3.70 18.58
C ILE A 5 2.87 -2.53 19.49
N GLU A 6 2.72 -2.68 20.81
CA GLU A 6 3.02 -1.64 21.82
C GLU A 6 4.48 -1.19 21.83
N ARG A 7 5.40 -1.95 21.20
CA ARG A 7 6.84 -1.65 21.16
C ARG A 7 7.29 -0.98 19.87
N LYS A 8 6.36 -0.66 18.96
CA LYS A 8 6.66 -0.07 17.66
C LYS A 8 5.85 1.21 17.43
N LEU A 9 6.42 2.11 16.64
CA LEU A 9 5.66 3.15 15.98
C LEU A 9 4.91 2.53 14.80
N VAL A 10 3.58 2.45 14.93
CA VAL A 10 2.72 1.89 13.88
C VAL A 10 2.02 2.99 13.10
N ILE A 11 2.22 2.98 11.79
CA ILE A 11 1.66 3.96 10.87
C ILE A 11 0.63 3.26 9.99
N GLY A 12 -0.64 3.59 10.19
CA GLY A 12 -1.71 3.23 9.26
C GLY A 12 -1.69 4.18 8.05
N VAL A 13 -1.63 3.66 6.83
CA VAL A 13 -1.63 4.47 5.60
C VAL A 13 -2.65 3.95 4.59
N ALA A 14 -3.47 4.85 4.03
CA ALA A 14 -4.38 4.49 2.96
C ALA A 14 -3.61 4.16 1.67
N SER A 15 -4.06 3.15 0.92
CA SER A 15 -3.45 2.79 -0.37
C SER A 15 -3.37 3.96 -1.35
N SER A 16 -4.41 4.80 -1.40
CA SER A 16 -4.47 6.02 -2.23
C SER A 16 -3.61 7.18 -1.73
N ALA A 17 -3.14 7.12 -0.48
CA ALA A 17 -2.16 8.08 0.01
C ALA A 17 -0.72 7.61 -0.31
N LEU A 18 -0.48 6.29 -0.23
CA LEU A 18 0.81 5.69 -0.53
C LEU A 18 1.11 5.67 -2.05
N PHE A 19 0.10 5.44 -2.86
CA PHE A 19 0.18 5.37 -4.32
C PHE A 19 -0.87 6.26 -4.99
N ASP A 20 -0.57 6.73 -6.19
CA ASP A 20 -1.53 7.44 -7.02
C ASP A 20 -2.47 6.43 -7.70
N LEU A 21 -3.73 6.46 -7.29
CA LEU A 21 -4.81 5.61 -7.81
C LEU A 21 -5.80 6.43 -8.67
N THR A 22 -5.45 7.67 -9.05
CA THR A 22 -6.38 8.60 -9.71
C THR A 22 -6.95 8.03 -11.00
N GLU A 23 -6.11 7.42 -11.86
CA GLU A 23 -6.54 6.78 -13.11
C GLU A 23 -7.58 5.68 -12.84
N SER A 24 -7.23 4.70 -11.99
CA SER A 24 -8.13 3.60 -11.65
C SER A 24 -9.43 4.11 -11.00
N HIS A 25 -9.36 5.17 -10.19
CA HIS A 25 -10.54 5.78 -9.59
C HIS A 25 -11.45 6.44 -10.63
N GLN A 26 -10.88 7.12 -11.63
CA GLN A 26 -11.66 7.70 -12.73
C GLN A 26 -12.36 6.62 -13.56
N ILE A 27 -11.68 5.50 -13.84
CA ILE A 27 -12.29 4.35 -14.55
C ILE A 27 -13.46 3.78 -13.75
N TYR A 28 -13.31 3.62 -12.43
CA TYR A 28 -14.40 3.17 -11.56
C TYR A 28 -15.61 4.10 -11.61
N LEU A 29 -15.38 5.42 -11.55
CA LEU A 29 -16.46 6.41 -11.58
C LEU A 29 -17.16 6.49 -12.94
N ALA A 30 -16.40 6.39 -14.03
CA ALA A 30 -16.95 6.55 -15.39
C ALA A 30 -17.54 5.26 -15.98
N GLN A 31 -16.96 4.10 -15.65
CA GLN A 31 -17.25 2.83 -16.34
C GLN A 31 -17.70 1.71 -15.40
N GLY A 32 -17.70 1.95 -14.09
CA GLY A 32 -18.17 1.00 -13.09
C GLY A 32 -17.14 -0.06 -12.71
N VAL A 33 -17.59 -1.03 -11.91
CA VAL A 33 -16.73 -2.00 -11.23
C VAL A 33 -16.10 -3.04 -12.18
N ASP A 34 -16.78 -3.40 -13.26
CA ASP A 34 -16.32 -4.44 -14.19
C ASP A 34 -15.14 -3.95 -15.03
N GLU A 35 -15.25 -2.75 -15.63
CA GLU A 35 -14.15 -2.14 -16.38
C GLU A 35 -12.98 -1.78 -15.47
N TYR A 36 -13.26 -1.33 -14.25
CA TYR A 36 -12.24 -1.15 -13.22
C TYR A 36 -11.45 -2.46 -12.97
N ARG A 37 -12.15 -3.58 -12.83
CA ARG A 37 -11.53 -4.89 -12.61
C ARG A 37 -10.65 -5.29 -13.79
N ILE A 38 -11.16 -5.18 -15.01
CA ILE A 38 -10.43 -5.49 -16.25
C ILE A 38 -9.17 -4.63 -16.36
N HIS A 39 -9.28 -3.33 -16.06
CA HIS A 39 -8.13 -2.42 -16.05
C HIS A 39 -7.09 -2.85 -15.00
N GLN A 40 -7.50 -3.19 -13.78
CA GLN A 40 -6.60 -3.63 -12.73
C GLN A 40 -5.90 -4.96 -13.06
N GLU A 41 -6.59 -5.91 -13.67
CA GLU A 41 -6.03 -7.19 -14.12
C GLU A 41 -5.03 -7.00 -15.26
N LYS A 42 -5.35 -6.17 -16.26
CA LYS A 42 -4.43 -5.86 -17.38
C LYS A 42 -3.16 -5.14 -16.92
N ASN A 43 -3.27 -4.28 -15.91
CA ASN A 43 -2.16 -3.46 -15.41
C ASN A 43 -1.54 -4.03 -14.12
N ILE A 44 -1.79 -5.29 -13.79
CA ILE A 44 -1.40 -5.88 -12.50
C ILE A 44 0.11 -5.82 -12.22
N ASP A 45 0.95 -5.93 -13.25
CA ASP A 45 2.41 -5.84 -13.17
C ASP A 45 2.97 -4.42 -13.37
N ILE A 46 2.11 -3.46 -13.70
CA ILE A 46 2.49 -2.07 -13.87
C ILE A 46 2.33 -1.38 -12.50
N PRO A 47 3.44 -0.98 -11.84
CA PRO A 47 3.38 -0.37 -10.53
C PRO A 47 2.61 0.94 -10.58
N PHE A 48 1.85 1.24 -9.52
CA PHE A 48 1.22 2.53 -9.38
C PHE A 48 2.27 3.63 -9.19
N PRO A 49 2.03 4.85 -9.70
CA PRO A 49 2.87 5.99 -9.37
C PRO A 49 2.88 6.29 -7.86
N GLN A 50 3.90 7.01 -7.41
CA GLN A 50 4.07 7.36 -6.00
C GLN A 50 3.00 8.37 -5.57
N GLY A 51 2.33 8.08 -4.45
CA GLY A 51 1.37 8.99 -3.83
C GLY A 51 2.03 10.00 -2.90
N VAL A 52 1.23 10.93 -2.38
CA VAL A 52 1.68 12.03 -1.51
C VAL A 52 2.39 11.55 -0.24
N ALA A 53 2.00 10.41 0.33
CA ALA A 53 2.58 9.85 1.55
C ALA A 53 3.84 9.00 1.28
N PHE A 54 4.14 8.67 0.02
CA PHE A 54 5.26 7.80 -0.34
C PHE A 54 6.61 8.24 0.25
N PRO A 55 7.09 9.49 0.07
CA PRO A 55 8.39 9.90 0.61
C PRO A 55 8.42 9.86 2.15
N PHE A 56 7.30 10.14 2.80
CA PHE A 56 7.15 10.06 4.25
C PHE A 56 7.29 8.61 4.73
N ILE A 57 6.50 7.70 4.17
CA ILE A 57 6.52 6.27 4.51
C ILE A 57 7.90 5.65 4.23
N ARG A 58 8.52 5.98 3.10
CA ARG A 58 9.86 5.48 2.76
C ARG A 58 10.92 5.91 3.78
N ARG A 59 10.85 7.15 4.30
CA ARG A 59 11.78 7.63 5.34
C ARG A 59 11.60 6.89 6.65
N PHE A 60 10.35 6.68 7.09
CA PHE A 60 10.06 5.94 8.32
C PHE A 60 10.51 4.49 8.23
N LEU A 61 10.22 3.80 7.13
CA LEU A 61 10.74 2.44 6.90
C LEU A 61 12.28 2.43 6.82
N GLY A 62 12.91 3.53 6.40
CA GLY A 62 14.36 3.71 6.45
C GLY A 62 14.96 3.63 7.86
N ILE A 63 14.21 4.00 8.90
CA ILE A 63 14.66 3.92 10.31
C ILE A 63 14.95 2.46 10.69
N ASN A 64 14.20 1.50 10.16
CA ASN A 64 14.42 0.07 10.41
C ASN A 64 15.82 -0.39 9.94
N LYS A 65 16.41 0.28 8.94
CA LYS A 65 17.78 -0.03 8.49
C LYS A 65 18.84 0.39 9.52
N ALA A 66 18.58 1.45 10.29
CA ALA A 66 19.46 1.89 11.37
C ALA A 66 19.32 1.01 12.63
N PHE A 67 18.16 0.39 12.82
CA PHE A 67 17.85 -0.46 13.98
C PHE A 67 17.39 -1.87 13.57
N PRO A 68 18.23 -2.67 12.88
CA PRO A 68 17.82 -3.95 12.27
C PRO A 68 17.38 -5.01 13.27
N LYS A 69 17.80 -4.90 14.55
CA LYS A 69 17.37 -5.81 15.63
C LYS A 69 15.99 -5.46 16.20
N GLN A 70 15.59 -4.20 16.13
CA GLN A 70 14.39 -3.68 16.78
C GLN A 70 13.23 -3.51 15.80
N LEU A 71 13.54 -3.11 14.56
CA LEU A 71 12.55 -2.78 13.52
C LEU A 71 11.43 -1.89 14.10
N PRO A 72 11.77 -0.72 14.65
CA PRO A 72 10.88 0.08 15.49
C PRO A 72 9.69 0.68 14.74
N VAL A 73 9.72 0.69 13.40
CA VAL A 73 8.63 1.21 12.57
C VAL A 73 7.89 0.05 11.91
N GLU A 74 6.57 0.09 11.98
CA GLU A 74 5.67 -0.77 11.22
C GLU A 74 4.72 0.10 10.40
N VAL A 75 4.50 -0.26 9.14
CA VAL A 75 3.50 0.41 8.29
C VAL A 75 2.41 -0.61 7.95
N VAL A 76 1.16 -0.24 8.19
CA VAL A 76 -0.01 -1.07 7.88
C VAL A 76 -0.81 -0.38 6.79
N LEU A 77 -1.00 -1.09 5.69
CA LEU A 77 -1.82 -0.61 4.59
C LEU A 77 -3.30 -0.71 4.96
N LEU A 78 -4.04 0.40 4.89
CA LEU A 78 -5.47 0.46 5.14
C LEU A 78 -6.19 0.57 3.80
N SER A 79 -7.01 -0.42 3.46
CA SER A 79 -7.70 -0.47 2.17
C SER A 79 -9.20 -0.72 2.34
N ARG A 80 -10.00 0.09 1.66
CA ARG A 80 -11.42 -0.17 1.38
C ARG A 80 -11.62 -0.97 0.08
N ASN A 81 -10.55 -1.10 -0.71
CA ASN A 81 -10.65 -1.60 -2.08
C ASN A 81 -10.82 -3.12 -2.12
N SER A 82 -11.40 -3.59 -3.23
CA SER A 82 -11.60 -5.00 -3.51
C SER A 82 -10.27 -5.78 -3.57
N PRO A 83 -10.29 -7.11 -3.36
CA PRO A 83 -9.09 -7.96 -3.41
C PRO A 83 -8.25 -7.78 -4.67
N GLU A 84 -8.89 -7.52 -5.81
CA GLU A 84 -8.27 -7.32 -7.12
C GLU A 84 -7.36 -6.08 -7.15
N THR A 85 -7.75 -5.03 -6.43
CA THR A 85 -6.93 -3.82 -6.27
C THR A 85 -5.74 -4.08 -5.35
N GLY A 86 -5.95 -4.90 -4.33
CA GLY A 86 -4.92 -5.22 -3.33
C GLY A 86 -3.67 -5.80 -3.97
N LEU A 87 -3.83 -6.67 -4.97
CA LEU A 87 -2.69 -7.35 -5.60
C LEU A 87 -1.75 -6.39 -6.34
N ARG A 88 -2.28 -5.46 -7.15
CA ARG A 88 -1.48 -4.43 -7.84
C ARG A 88 -0.81 -3.48 -6.84
N VAL A 89 -1.49 -3.14 -5.74
CA VAL A 89 -0.89 -2.35 -4.65
C VAL A 89 0.30 -3.09 -4.01
N PHE A 90 0.15 -4.37 -3.66
CA PHE A 90 1.26 -5.16 -3.11
C PHE A 90 2.42 -5.36 -4.11
N ARG A 91 2.11 -5.52 -5.41
CA ARG A 91 3.16 -5.54 -6.45
C ARG A 91 3.89 -4.20 -6.54
N SER A 92 3.18 -3.09 -6.37
CA SER A 92 3.79 -1.74 -6.30
C SER A 92 4.68 -1.59 -5.06
N ILE A 93 4.22 -2.04 -3.88
CA ILE A 93 5.02 -2.09 -2.64
C ILE A 93 6.33 -2.86 -2.88
N LYS A 94 6.24 -4.05 -3.48
CA LYS A 94 7.40 -4.88 -3.81
C LYS A 94 8.32 -4.20 -4.83
N HIS A 95 7.76 -3.60 -5.89
CA HIS A 95 8.52 -2.87 -6.91
C HIS A 95 9.37 -1.75 -6.29
N TYR A 96 8.81 -1.00 -5.33
CA TYR A 96 9.52 0.08 -4.65
C TYR A 96 10.37 -0.35 -3.45
N GLY A 97 10.41 -1.65 -3.13
CA GLY A 97 11.20 -2.18 -2.02
C GLY A 97 10.74 -1.66 -0.65
N LEU A 98 9.44 -1.42 -0.47
CA LEU A 98 8.88 -1.03 0.82
C LEU A 98 8.62 -2.29 1.66
N ASP A 99 9.17 -2.33 2.87
CA ASP A 99 8.95 -3.43 3.83
C ASP A 99 7.58 -3.30 4.51
N ILE A 100 6.53 -3.57 3.74
CA ILE A 100 5.13 -3.52 4.17
C ILE A 100 4.51 -4.89 3.89
N SER A 101 4.22 -5.63 4.96
CA SER A 101 3.67 -6.98 4.88
C SER A 101 2.24 -7.10 5.42
N ARG A 102 1.71 -6.05 6.06
CA ARG A 102 0.36 -6.04 6.63
C ARG A 102 -0.56 -5.13 5.85
N ALA A 103 -1.77 -5.63 5.63
CA ALA A 103 -2.92 -4.83 5.27
C ALA A 103 -4.08 -5.14 6.21
N ALA A 104 -4.88 -4.11 6.51
CA ALA A 104 -6.14 -4.25 7.20
C ALA A 104 -7.26 -3.72 6.29
N ARG A 105 -8.34 -4.50 6.21
CA ARG A 105 -9.59 -4.07 5.59
C ARG A 105 -10.45 -3.42 6.67
N TYR A 106 -11.01 -2.26 6.37
CA TYR A 106 -12.03 -1.63 7.18
C TYR A 106 -13.28 -1.42 6.32
N SER A 107 -14.45 -1.65 6.92
CA SER A 107 -15.78 -1.51 6.31
C SER A 107 -16.37 -0.14 6.63
#